data_AF-A0A6L6J9U3-F1
#
_entry.id   AF-A0A6L6J9U3-F1
#
_cell.length_a   1.000
_cell.length_b   1.000
_cell.length_c   1.000
_cell.angle_alpha   90.00
_cell.angle_beta   90.00
_cell.angle_gamma   90.00
#
_symmetry.space_group_name_H-M   'P 1'
#
loop_
_entity.id
_entity.type
_entity.pdbx_description
1 polymer ?
#
loop_
_entity_poly.entity_id
_entity_poly.type
_entity_poly.pdbx_seq_one_letter_code
_entity_poly.pdbx_strand_id
1 'polypeptide(L)'
;MIARSAILPALAFTAITATTVLAQATVPASPDPAEATAQTPQATSPTPPDTSAAYESARNQLGVLTYCQDKGFIDAKAVETQTKLLAMIPAGDTAKGDAAETKGKSGTVSAMGVERSLSEAATEQKTTEDALCKQMDTLLQQLAAQIPS
;
A
#
# COMPACT_ATOMS: atom_id res chain seq x y z
N MET A 1 -19.89 44.21 -8.81
CA MET A 1 -21.21 44.15 -9.48
C MET A 1 -21.21 42.83 -10.26
N ILE A 2 -22.02 41.79 -10.03
CA ILE A 2 -23.32 41.58 -9.39
C ILE A 2 -23.29 40.17 -8.78
N ALA A 3 -23.82 40.05 -7.55
CA ALA A 3 -24.11 38.80 -6.86
C ALA A 3 -25.36 38.10 -7.44
N ARG A 4 -25.44 36.77 -7.34
CA ARG A 4 -26.67 35.96 -7.45
C ARG A 4 -26.31 34.49 -7.17
N SER A 5 -27.00 33.65 -6.43
CA SER A 5 -27.98 33.71 -5.34
C SER A 5 -28.15 32.24 -4.93
N ALA A 6 -28.28 31.96 -3.64
CA ALA A 6 -28.63 30.65 -3.10
C ALA A 6 -30.04 30.19 -3.53
N ILE A 7 -30.30 28.87 -3.62
CA ILE A 7 -31.57 28.20 -3.28
C ILE A 7 -31.27 26.70 -3.02
N LEU A 8 -31.54 26.27 -1.78
CA LEU A 8 -31.85 24.88 -1.40
C LEU A 8 -33.33 24.61 -1.69
N PRO A 9 -33.72 23.34 -1.94
CA PRO A 9 -34.79 22.80 -1.10
C PRO A 9 -34.52 21.37 -0.62
N ALA A 10 -34.79 21.18 0.66
CA ALA A 10 -34.98 19.89 1.29
C ALA A 10 -36.22 19.19 0.73
N LEU A 11 -36.12 17.89 0.45
CA LEU A 11 -37.27 17.02 0.25
C LEU A 11 -37.14 15.83 1.21
N ALA A 12 -37.92 15.92 2.28
CA ALA A 12 -38.30 14.80 3.11
C ALA A 12 -39.28 13.92 2.33
N PHE A 13 -39.01 12.63 2.21
CA PHE A 13 -40.02 11.64 1.87
C PHE A 13 -40.22 10.68 3.04
N THR A 14 -41.47 10.71 3.50
CA THR A 14 -42.06 9.99 4.62
C THR A 14 -42.22 8.49 4.35
N ALA A 15 -42.24 7.76 5.47
CA ALA A 15 -42.46 6.33 5.62
C ALA A 15 -43.69 5.77 4.88
N ILE A 16 -43.58 4.51 4.44
CA ILE A 16 -44.73 3.63 4.17
C ILE A 16 -44.61 2.41 5.08
N THR A 17 -45.69 2.19 5.83
CA THR A 17 -45.93 1.16 6.84
C THR A 17 -46.55 -0.12 6.24
N ALA A 18 -46.10 -1.28 6.74
CA ALA A 18 -46.84 -2.53 7.06
C ALA A 18 -47.66 -3.25 5.96
N THR A 19 -47.84 -4.58 5.86
CA THR A 19 -47.34 -5.84 6.48
C THR A 19 -48.11 -6.95 5.76
N THR A 20 -47.49 -8.10 5.47
CA THR A 20 -48.13 -9.43 5.64
C THR A 20 -47.08 -10.53 5.69
N VAL A 21 -47.02 -11.19 6.85
CA VAL A 21 -46.28 -12.41 7.18
C VAL A 21 -47.20 -13.62 6.96
N LEU A 22 -46.66 -14.72 6.42
CA LEU A 22 -46.95 -16.10 6.83
C LEU A 22 -45.57 -16.82 6.78
N ALA A 23 -44.87 -17.05 7.89
CA ALA A 23 -45.07 -18.08 8.94
C ALA A 23 -44.74 -19.52 8.47
N GLN A 24 -44.10 -20.44 9.19
CA GLN A 24 -43.47 -20.59 10.53
C GLN A 24 -42.96 -22.07 10.57
N ALA A 25 -41.72 -22.40 10.98
CA ALA A 25 -41.26 -22.74 12.33
C ALA A 25 -41.42 -24.23 12.77
N THR A 26 -40.35 -24.82 13.32
CA THR A 26 -40.30 -25.89 14.38
C THR A 26 -38.83 -26.08 14.82
N VAL A 27 -38.36 -26.09 16.09
CA VAL A 27 -38.79 -25.77 17.47
C VAL A 27 -37.46 -25.64 18.32
N PRO A 28 -37.46 -25.31 19.64
CA PRO A 28 -36.46 -24.42 20.27
C PRO A 28 -35.65 -25.10 21.42
N ALA A 29 -34.68 -24.40 22.03
CA ALA A 29 -34.40 -24.46 23.48
C ALA A 29 -33.23 -23.53 23.91
N SER A 30 -33.58 -22.54 24.76
CA SER A 30 -32.79 -21.86 25.81
C SER A 30 -31.60 -20.94 25.45
N PRO A 31 -31.62 -19.65 25.86
CA PRO A 31 -30.43 -18.81 25.95
C PRO A 31 -29.78 -18.88 27.34
N ASP A 32 -28.50 -19.23 27.39
CA ASP A 32 -27.59 -19.00 28.51
C ASP A 32 -27.13 -17.52 28.47
N PRO A 33 -27.03 -16.80 29.61
CA PRO A 33 -26.63 -15.40 29.62
C PRO A 33 -25.10 -15.28 29.63
N ALA A 34 -24.47 -15.06 28.48
CA ALA A 34 -23.06 -14.65 28.45
C ALA A 34 -22.76 -13.70 27.29
N GLU A 35 -22.31 -12.51 27.68
CA GLU A 35 -21.47 -11.59 26.93
C GLU A 35 -22.06 -10.98 25.65
N ALA A 36 -22.91 -9.97 25.88
CA ALA A 36 -22.84 -8.76 25.09
C ALA A 36 -21.43 -8.13 25.26
N THR A 37 -20.46 -8.54 24.46
CA THR A 37 -19.22 -7.78 24.28
C THR A 37 -19.59 -6.46 23.63
N ALA A 38 -19.72 -5.43 24.45
CA ALA A 38 -19.76 -4.04 24.03
C ALA A 38 -18.56 -3.76 23.13
N GLN A 39 -18.81 -3.50 21.84
CA GLN A 39 -17.82 -2.90 20.95
C GLN A 39 -17.63 -1.46 21.42
N THR A 40 -16.72 -1.30 22.38
CA THR A 40 -16.18 -0.01 22.76
C THR A 40 -15.38 0.49 21.57
N PRO A 41 -15.57 1.73 21.09
CA PRO A 41 -14.70 2.32 20.09
C PRO A 41 -13.27 2.31 20.61
N GLN A 42 -12.45 1.37 20.13
CA GLN A 42 -11.02 1.39 20.42
C GLN A 42 -10.45 2.59 19.68
N ALA A 43 -10.02 3.60 20.44
CA ALA A 43 -9.18 4.65 19.93
C ALA A 43 -7.92 3.99 19.35
N THR A 44 -7.83 3.93 18.02
CA THR A 44 -6.62 3.52 17.31
C THR A 44 -5.55 4.57 17.59
N SER A 45 -4.67 4.28 18.55
CA SER A 45 -3.43 5.03 18.69
C SER A 45 -2.61 4.82 17.41
N PRO A 46 -2.07 5.87 16.77
CA PRO A 46 -1.22 5.68 15.60
C PRO A 46 0.00 4.85 15.99
N THR A 47 0.09 3.62 15.48
CA THR A 47 1.28 2.79 15.59
C THR A 47 2.46 3.57 14.96
N PRO A 48 3.61 3.68 15.64
CA PRO A 48 4.81 4.25 15.03
C PRO A 48 5.09 3.56 13.69
N PRO A 49 5.55 4.29 12.66
CA PRO A 49 5.91 3.67 11.40
C PRO A 49 6.93 2.56 11.64
N ASP A 50 6.66 1.38 11.10
CA ASP A 50 7.56 0.23 11.21
C ASP A 50 8.82 0.50 10.39
N THR A 51 9.81 1.12 11.04
CA THR A 51 11.10 1.46 10.44
C THR A 51 11.86 0.22 9.93
N SER A 52 11.58 -0.97 10.48
CA SER A 52 12.19 -2.22 10.01
C SER A 52 11.64 -2.64 8.64
N ALA A 53 10.33 -2.57 8.46
CA ALA A 53 9.69 -2.81 7.17
C ALA A 53 10.13 -1.80 6.09
N ALA A 54 10.37 -0.54 6.49
CA ALA A 54 10.90 0.49 5.60
C ALA A 54 12.34 0.18 5.14
N TYR A 55 13.21 -0.25 6.05
CA TYR A 55 14.57 -0.66 5.71
C TYR A 55 14.58 -1.86 4.75
N GLU A 56 13.83 -2.92 5.05
CA GLU A 56 13.74 -4.11 4.20
C GLU A 56 13.19 -3.77 2.79
N SER A 57 12.14 -2.95 2.72
CA SER A 57 11.55 -2.51 1.46
C SER A 57 12.54 -1.66 0.64
N ALA A 58 13.29 -0.78 1.28
CA ALA A 58 14.32 0.03 0.61
C ALA A 58 15.50 -0.81 0.11
N ARG A 59 15.90 -1.84 0.86
CA ARG A 59 16.91 -2.82 0.40
C ARG A 59 16.39 -3.65 -0.78
N ASN A 60 15.12 -4.08 -0.76
CA ASN A 60 14.51 -4.72 -1.91
C ASN A 60 14.50 -3.79 -3.12
N GLN A 61 14.09 -2.53 -2.94
CA GLN A 61 14.04 -1.54 -4.00
C GLN A 61 15.43 -1.31 -4.63
N LEU A 62 16.48 -1.28 -3.82
CA LEU A 62 17.88 -1.22 -4.30
C LEU A 62 18.23 -2.43 -5.17
N GLY A 63 17.83 -3.64 -4.76
CA GLY A 63 18.02 -4.85 -5.54
C GLY A 63 17.28 -4.82 -6.88
N VAL A 64 16.03 -4.34 -6.88
CA VAL A 64 15.22 -4.21 -8.11
C VAL A 64 15.83 -3.21 -9.08
N LEU A 65 16.34 -2.07 -8.60
CA LEU A 65 17.02 -1.10 -9.45
C LEU A 65 18.34 -1.66 -10.01
N THR A 66 19.03 -2.49 -9.22
CA THR A 66 20.22 -3.22 -9.69
C THR A 66 19.84 -4.20 -10.81
N TYR A 67 18.74 -4.95 -10.67
CA TYR A 67 18.22 -5.80 -11.75
C TYR A 67 17.93 -4.99 -13.02
N CYS A 68 17.22 -3.87 -12.89
CA CYS A 68 16.89 -3.00 -14.01
C CYS A 68 18.15 -2.44 -14.70
N GLN A 69 19.18 -2.08 -13.92
CA GLN A 69 20.48 -1.64 -14.42
C GLN A 69 21.21 -2.77 -15.14
N ASP A 70 21.29 -3.97 -14.55
CA ASP A 70 21.98 -5.14 -15.11
C ASP A 70 21.35 -5.59 -16.44
N LYS A 71 20.04 -5.36 -16.61
CA LYS A 71 19.31 -5.57 -17.87
C LYS A 71 19.53 -4.46 -18.91
N GLY A 72 20.13 -3.34 -18.53
CA GLY A 72 20.35 -2.18 -19.40
C GLY A 72 19.11 -1.30 -19.59
N PHE A 73 18.11 -1.39 -18.69
CA PHE A 73 16.88 -0.60 -18.79
C PHE A 73 17.02 0.81 -18.18
N ILE A 74 17.89 0.97 -17.18
CA ILE A 74 18.15 2.23 -16.49
C ILE A 74 19.66 2.43 -16.23
N ASP A 75 20.05 3.67 -15.95
CA ASP A 75 21.45 4.01 -15.63
C ASP A 75 21.82 3.71 -14.18
N ALA A 76 23.13 3.58 -13.92
CA ALA A 76 23.69 3.32 -12.58
C ALA A 76 23.33 4.39 -11.53
N LYS A 77 22.98 5.62 -11.98
CA LYS A 77 22.55 6.72 -11.11
C LYS A 77 21.35 6.36 -10.24
N ALA A 78 20.47 5.47 -10.69
CA ALA A 78 19.33 5.01 -9.90
C ALA A 78 19.79 4.25 -8.65
N VAL A 79 20.74 3.33 -8.78
CA VAL A 79 21.30 2.55 -7.67
C VAL A 79 22.05 3.47 -6.69
N GLU A 80 22.83 4.43 -7.20
CA GLU A 80 23.49 5.44 -6.37
C GLU A 80 22.50 6.29 -5.58
N THR A 81 21.42 6.71 -6.22
CA THR A 81 20.36 7.52 -5.61
C THR A 81 19.65 6.73 -4.50
N GLN A 82 19.23 5.50 -4.79
CA GLN A 82 18.59 4.64 -3.80
C GLN A 82 19.51 4.33 -2.62
N THR A 83 20.82 4.19 -2.86
CA THR A 83 21.81 3.98 -1.79
C THR A 83 21.88 5.18 -0.84
N LYS A 84 21.84 6.41 -1.38
CA LYS A 84 21.78 7.64 -0.56
C LYS A 84 20.49 7.71 0.26
N LEU A 85 19.35 7.40 -0.36
CA LEU A 85 18.07 7.36 0.35
C LEU A 85 18.05 6.33 1.47
N LEU A 86 18.60 5.14 1.21
CA LEU A 86 18.71 4.07 2.19
C LEU A 86 19.53 4.48 3.41
N ALA A 87 20.60 5.26 3.22
CA ALA A 87 21.43 5.77 4.32
C ALA A 87 20.68 6.74 5.27
N MET A 88 19.53 7.28 4.83
CA MET A 88 18.66 8.12 5.67
C MET A 88 17.64 7.30 6.47
N ILE A 89 17.43 6.04 6.12
CA ILE A 89 16.52 5.14 6.82
C ILE A 89 17.30 4.50 7.98
N PRO A 90 16.78 4.52 9.21
CA PRO A 90 17.38 3.78 10.32
C PRO A 90 17.57 2.32 9.94
N ALA A 91 18.76 1.78 10.20
CA ALA A 91 19.04 0.38 9.90
C ALA A 91 18.07 -0.54 10.64
N GLY A 92 17.48 -1.48 9.90
CA GLY A 92 16.65 -2.56 10.44
C GLY A 92 17.46 -3.85 10.63
N ASP A 93 16.77 -4.99 10.51
CA ASP A 93 17.41 -6.30 10.47
C ASP A 93 18.22 -6.45 9.17
N THR A 94 19.55 -6.55 9.29
CA THR A 94 20.45 -6.63 8.15
C THR A 94 20.26 -7.92 7.36
N ALA A 95 20.00 -9.04 8.02
CA ALA A 95 19.83 -10.32 7.33
C ALA A 95 18.55 -10.33 6.50
N LYS A 96 17.46 -9.77 7.03
CA LYS A 96 16.23 -9.58 6.24
C LYS A 96 16.40 -8.56 5.12
N GLY A 97 17.11 -7.46 5.39
CA GLY A 97 17.46 -6.49 4.36
C GLY A 97 18.27 -7.10 3.21
N ASP A 98 19.26 -7.94 3.50
CA ASP A 98 20.08 -8.61 2.49
C ASP A 98 19.30 -9.65 1.68
N ALA A 99 18.41 -10.39 2.35
CA ALA A 99 17.47 -11.29 1.69
C ALA A 99 16.51 -10.52 0.76
N ALA A 100 16.01 -9.38 1.22
CA ALA A 100 15.14 -8.50 0.45
C ALA A 100 15.84 -7.92 -0.78
N GLU A 101 17.08 -7.44 -0.63
CA GLU A 101 17.92 -6.98 -1.75
C GLU A 101 18.18 -8.10 -2.76
N THR A 102 18.54 -9.30 -2.28
CA THR A 102 18.78 -10.46 -3.15
C THR A 102 17.54 -10.81 -3.96
N LYS A 103 16.36 -10.77 -3.33
CA LYS A 103 15.08 -10.98 -4.02
C LYS A 103 14.80 -9.87 -5.03
N GLY A 104 15.13 -8.63 -4.71
CA GLY A 104 15.06 -7.51 -5.64
C GLY A 104 15.92 -7.75 -6.88
N LYS A 105 17.17 -8.21 -6.69
CA LYS A 105 18.10 -8.53 -7.79
C LYS A 105 17.61 -9.65 -8.70
N SER A 106 16.71 -10.52 -8.24
CA SER A 106 16.03 -11.50 -9.09
C SER A 106 14.85 -10.94 -9.90
N GLY A 107 14.59 -9.63 -9.81
CA GLY A 107 13.47 -8.98 -10.51
C GLY A 107 12.14 -9.08 -9.76
N THR A 108 12.16 -9.19 -8.42
CA THR A 108 10.96 -9.32 -7.59
C THR A 108 10.85 -8.17 -6.60
N VAL A 109 9.75 -7.42 -6.68
CA VAL A 109 9.37 -6.41 -5.70
C VAL A 109 8.73 -7.10 -4.51
N SER A 110 9.25 -6.83 -3.31
CA SER A 110 8.69 -7.30 -2.04
C SER A 110 8.45 -6.08 -1.15
N ALA A 111 7.18 -5.79 -0.90
CA ALA A 111 6.76 -4.66 -0.10
C ALA A 111 5.59 -5.08 0.81
N MET A 112 5.71 -4.80 2.11
CA MET A 112 4.66 -5.08 3.10
C MET A 112 4.12 -6.53 3.06
N GLY A 113 4.98 -7.50 2.76
CA GLY A 113 4.62 -8.92 2.71
C GLY A 113 3.95 -9.38 1.41
N VAL A 114 3.84 -8.51 0.40
CA VAL A 114 3.36 -8.87 -0.95
C VAL A 114 4.55 -8.95 -1.89
N GLU A 115 4.66 -10.07 -2.61
CA GLU A 115 5.73 -10.31 -3.59
C GLU A 115 5.17 -10.40 -4.99
N ARG A 116 5.78 -9.66 -5.92
CA ARG A 116 5.39 -9.62 -7.33
C ARG A 116 6.65 -9.55 -8.19
N SER A 117 6.75 -10.40 -9.21
CA SER A 117 7.82 -10.23 -10.20
C SER A 117 7.56 -9.00 -11.08
N LEU A 118 8.63 -8.36 -11.56
CA LEU A 118 8.53 -7.25 -12.51
C LEU A 118 7.85 -7.69 -13.81
N SER A 119 8.02 -8.95 -14.21
CA SER A 119 7.41 -9.51 -15.43
C SER A 119 5.89 -9.61 -15.32
N GLU A 120 5.40 -10.16 -14.20
CA GLU A 120 3.97 -10.22 -13.92
C GLU A 120 3.41 -8.81 -13.75
N ALA A 121 4.13 -7.93 -13.05
CA ALA A 121 3.73 -6.54 -12.85
C ALA A 121 3.62 -5.79 -14.18
N ALA A 122 4.56 -5.99 -15.09
CA ALA A 122 4.53 -5.39 -16.42
C ALA A 122 3.36 -5.93 -17.24
N THR A 123 3.13 -7.24 -17.21
CA THR A 123 2.02 -7.90 -17.91
C THR A 123 0.67 -7.37 -17.44
N GLU A 124 0.44 -7.33 -16.13
CA GLU A 124 -0.80 -6.82 -15.55
C GLU A 124 -1.04 -5.34 -15.86
N GLN A 125 0.04 -4.54 -15.87
CA GLN A 125 -0.01 -3.12 -16.24
C GLN A 125 -0.01 -2.89 -17.76
N LYS A 126 -0.03 -3.96 -18.58
CA LYS A 126 0.03 -3.90 -20.05
C LYS A 126 1.20 -3.05 -20.55
N THR A 127 2.35 -3.23 -19.92
CA THR A 127 3.61 -2.54 -20.22
C THR A 127 4.75 -3.55 -20.38
N THR A 128 5.98 -3.07 -20.55
CA THR A 128 7.19 -3.90 -20.58
C THR A 128 7.99 -3.75 -19.29
N GLU A 129 8.85 -4.73 -18.97
CA GLU A 129 9.79 -4.60 -17.84
C GLU A 129 10.68 -3.37 -17.99
N ASP A 130 11.14 -3.06 -19.21
CA ASP A 130 11.92 -1.85 -19.50
C ASP A 130 11.16 -0.57 -19.12
N ALA A 131 9.92 -0.42 -19.61
CA ALA A 131 9.11 0.75 -19.30
C ALA A 131 8.77 0.84 -17.80
N LEU A 132 8.53 -0.29 -17.14
CA LEU A 132 8.31 -0.34 -15.69
C LEU A 132 9.58 0.08 -14.93
N CYS A 133 10.75 -0.44 -15.27
CA CYS A 133 12.03 -0.06 -14.68
C CYS A 133 12.31 1.45 -14.85
N LYS A 134 12.06 2.02 -16.03
CA LYS A 134 12.20 3.46 -16.29
C LYS A 134 11.22 4.31 -15.46
N GLN A 135 10.00 3.82 -15.27
CA GLN A 135 9.03 4.48 -14.39
C GLN A 135 9.54 4.50 -12.94
N MET A 136 10.11 3.39 -12.47
CA MET A 136 10.67 3.28 -11.12
C MET A 136 11.85 4.23 -10.92
N ASP A 137 12.77 4.31 -11.88
CA ASP A 137 13.88 5.27 -11.86
C ASP A 137 13.36 6.72 -11.86
N THR A 138 12.38 7.04 -12.71
CA THR A 138 11.77 8.38 -12.74
C THR A 138 11.18 8.76 -11.38
N LEU A 139 10.43 7.86 -10.76
CA LEU A 139 9.84 8.08 -9.44
C LEU A 139 10.91 8.26 -8.36
N LEU A 140 11.98 7.47 -8.41
CA LEU A 140 13.12 7.60 -7.51
C LEU A 140 13.80 8.95 -7.63
N GLN A 141 14.02 9.43 -8.86
CA GLN A 141 14.61 10.74 -9.10
C GLN A 141 13.72 11.87 -8.61
N GLN A 142 12.40 11.77 -8.79
CA GLN A 142 11.44 12.71 -8.24
C GLN A 142 11.48 12.73 -6.71
N LEU A 143 11.56 11.56 -6.07
CA LEU A 143 11.72 11.47 -4.62
C LEU A 143 13.02 12.13 -4.15
N ALA A 144 14.14 11.82 -4.81
CA ALA A 144 15.44 12.39 -4.48
C ALA A 144 15.47 13.92 -4.64
N ALA A 145 14.77 14.48 -5.63
CA ALA A 145 14.66 15.92 -5.82
C ALA A 145 13.91 16.64 -4.69
N GLN A 146 13.12 15.93 -3.89
CA GLN A 146 12.38 16.49 -2.75
C GLN A 146 13.17 16.42 -1.44
N ILE A 147 14.32 15.76 -1.43
CA ILE A 147 15.16 15.69 -0.23
C ILE A 147 16.03 16.93 -0.14
N PRO A 148 15.98 17.68 0.97
CA PRO A 148 16.88 18.81 1.20
C PRO A 148 18.34 18.37 1.09
N SER A 149 19.13 19.11 0.33
CA SER A 149 20.58 18.93 0.16
C SER A 149 21.36 19.29 1.42
#